data_AF-A0A352J311-F1
#
_entry.id   AF-A0A352J311-F1
#
_cell.length_a   1.000
_cell.length_b   1.000
_cell.length_c   1.000
_cell.angle_alpha   90.00
_cell.angle_beta   90.00
_cell.angle_gamma   90.00
#
_symmetry.space_group_name_H-M   'P 1'
#
loop_
_entity.id
_entity.type
_entity.pdbx_description
1 polymer ?
#
loop_
_entity_poly.entity_id
_entity_poly.type
_entity_poly.pdbx_seq_one_letter_code
_entity_poly.pdbx_strand_id
1 'polypeptide(L)'
;QTLFPIVQGCVYPDLRRRAAENVASFEADGNAIGGLAVGEPTEKMYEMVELVNEILPKDKPRYLMGVGTPANLLEGIERGVDMFDCIMPTRNGRNGQIFTKNGILNMRNERWKKDFSPIEEAGASYVDTLYSKAYLRHLINTNEILGLQIASVHNLAFYTWLMQEARKHIIEGDFPSWKRTMVERTMQRL
;
A
#
# COMPACT_ATOMS: atom_id res chain seq x y z
N GLN A 1 -4.14 -14.91 22.03
CA GLN A 1 -4.09 -15.20 20.59
C GLN A 1 -5.43 -14.77 20.02
N THR A 2 -5.45 -14.15 18.84
CA THR A 2 -6.66 -13.68 18.16
C THR A 2 -6.78 -14.40 16.81
N LEU A 3 -8.02 -14.67 16.37
CA LEU A 3 -8.31 -15.39 15.13
C LEU A 3 -9.16 -14.53 14.19
N PHE A 4 -8.75 -14.41 12.93
CA PHE A 4 -9.48 -13.68 11.90
C PHE A 4 -10.01 -14.67 10.85
N PRO A 5 -11.32 -14.95 10.80
CA PRO A 5 -11.94 -15.65 9.69
C PRO A 5 -11.81 -14.84 8.38
N ILE A 6 -11.77 -15.54 7.24
CA ILE A 6 -11.45 -14.94 5.93
C ILE A 6 -12.65 -15.05 4.99
N VAL A 7 -13.16 -13.92 4.52
CA VAL A 7 -14.17 -13.84 3.47
C VAL A 7 -13.55 -14.22 2.13
N GLN A 8 -14.16 -15.17 1.45
CA GLN A 8 -13.80 -15.67 0.11
C GLN A 8 -14.96 -15.47 -0.87
N GLY A 9 -14.81 -15.93 -2.12
CA GLY A 9 -15.88 -15.85 -3.14
C GLY A 9 -15.48 -15.18 -4.46
N CYS A 10 -14.17 -14.95 -4.70
CA CYS A 10 -13.66 -14.30 -5.91
C CYS A 10 -14.35 -12.95 -6.16
N VAL A 11 -14.74 -12.64 -7.40
CA VAL A 11 -15.48 -11.43 -7.80
C VAL A 11 -16.99 -11.69 -7.98
N TYR A 12 -17.52 -12.75 -7.36
CA TYR A 12 -18.94 -13.12 -7.43
C TYR A 12 -19.71 -12.53 -6.25
N PRO A 13 -20.62 -11.55 -6.46
CA PRO A 13 -21.30 -10.82 -5.39
C PRO A 13 -22.12 -11.71 -4.45
N ASP A 14 -22.80 -12.72 -4.99
CA ASP A 14 -23.65 -13.66 -4.25
C ASP A 14 -22.82 -14.55 -3.33
N LEU A 15 -21.68 -15.07 -3.81
CA LEU A 15 -20.77 -15.88 -3.02
C LEU A 15 -20.10 -15.04 -1.92
N ARG A 16 -19.69 -13.80 -2.26
CA ARG A 16 -19.10 -12.86 -1.29
C ARG A 16 -20.07 -12.49 -0.19
N ARG A 17 -21.34 -12.24 -0.52
CA ARG A 17 -22.38 -11.93 0.47
C ARG A 17 -22.57 -13.08 1.46
N ARG A 18 -22.77 -14.29 0.95
CA ARG A 18 -22.92 -15.50 1.77
C ARG A 18 -21.69 -15.77 2.64
N ALA A 19 -20.49 -15.57 2.09
CA ALA A 19 -19.25 -15.75 2.84
C ALA A 19 -19.10 -14.69 3.93
N ALA A 20 -19.42 -13.42 3.65
CA ALA A 20 -19.36 -12.33 4.62
C ALA A 20 -20.37 -12.53 5.76
N GLU A 21 -21.60 -12.94 5.46
CA GLU A 21 -22.62 -13.26 6.47
C GLU A 21 -22.18 -14.40 7.40
N ASN A 22 -21.63 -15.48 6.82
CA ASN A 22 -21.08 -16.60 7.59
C ASN A 22 -19.89 -16.17 8.46
N VAL A 23 -18.96 -15.40 7.89
CA VAL A 23 -17.80 -14.86 8.62
C VAL A 23 -18.23 -13.95 9.77
N ALA A 24 -19.19 -13.05 9.54
CA ALA A 24 -19.73 -12.17 10.56
C ALA A 24 -20.40 -12.94 11.72
N SER A 25 -21.02 -14.09 11.44
CA SER A 25 -21.68 -14.93 12.45
C SER A 25 -20.74 -15.55 13.49
N PHE A 26 -19.43 -15.58 13.20
CA PHE A 26 -18.43 -16.08 14.15
C PHE A 26 -18.10 -15.07 15.27
N GLU A 27 -18.52 -13.81 15.15
CA GLU A 27 -18.24 -12.75 16.14
C GLU A 27 -16.75 -12.65 16.54
N ALA A 28 -15.87 -12.92 15.59
CA ALA A 28 -14.43 -12.93 15.80
C ALA A 28 -13.89 -11.51 16.13
N ASP A 29 -12.66 -11.46 16.65
CA ASP A 29 -12.00 -10.21 17.01
C ASP A 29 -11.72 -9.31 15.79
N GLY A 30 -11.73 -9.87 14.58
CA GLY A 30 -11.63 -9.13 13.32
C GLY A 30 -11.84 -10.03 12.11
N ASN A 31 -11.93 -9.43 10.92
CA ASN A 31 -12.40 -10.09 9.71
C ASN A 31 -11.44 -9.83 8.56
N ALA A 32 -10.93 -10.88 7.93
CA ALA A 32 -10.06 -10.75 6.77
C ALA A 32 -10.84 -10.85 5.47
N ILE A 33 -10.38 -10.15 4.44
CA ILE A 33 -10.91 -10.13 3.08
C ILE A 33 -9.82 -10.71 2.19
N GLY A 34 -10.02 -11.95 1.75
CA GLY A 34 -9.06 -12.71 0.94
C GLY A 34 -9.49 -12.82 -0.53
N GLY A 35 -8.55 -13.20 -1.39
CA GLY A 35 -8.82 -13.52 -2.79
C GLY A 35 -9.20 -12.32 -3.66
N LEU A 36 -8.71 -11.12 -3.32
CA LEU A 36 -8.87 -9.87 -4.08
C LEU A 36 -7.51 -9.19 -4.35
N ALA A 37 -6.50 -9.99 -4.66
CA ALA A 37 -5.17 -9.52 -5.07
C ALA A 37 -4.52 -10.53 -6.02
N VAL A 38 -5.34 -11.18 -6.87
CA VAL A 38 -4.95 -12.37 -7.65
C VAL A 38 -4.96 -12.15 -9.16
N GLY A 39 -5.22 -10.92 -9.61
CA GLY A 39 -5.12 -10.51 -11.02
C GLY A 39 -6.42 -9.97 -11.60
N GLU A 40 -7.46 -9.83 -10.80
CA GLU A 40 -8.70 -9.16 -11.17
C GLU A 40 -8.52 -7.65 -11.37
N PRO A 41 -9.40 -6.99 -12.14
CA PRO A 41 -9.39 -5.54 -12.26
C PRO A 41 -9.57 -4.85 -10.90
N THR A 42 -8.86 -3.75 -10.69
CA THR A 42 -8.90 -2.97 -9.44
C THR A 42 -10.33 -2.55 -9.07
N GLU A 43 -11.15 -2.21 -10.06
CA GLU A 43 -12.55 -1.82 -9.88
C GLU A 43 -13.37 -2.97 -9.30
N LYS A 44 -13.11 -4.21 -9.73
CA LYS A 44 -13.76 -5.41 -9.18
C LYS A 44 -13.32 -5.70 -7.75
N MET A 45 -12.04 -5.50 -7.43
CA MET A 45 -11.58 -5.56 -6.05
C MET A 45 -12.36 -4.54 -5.19
N TYR A 46 -12.49 -3.28 -5.64
CA TYR A 46 -13.21 -2.24 -4.91
C TYR A 46 -14.69 -2.57 -4.71
N GLU A 47 -15.40 -3.00 -5.76
CA GLU A 47 -16.80 -3.43 -5.66
C GLU A 47 -16.98 -4.54 -4.60
N MET A 48 -16.06 -5.52 -4.56
CA MET A 48 -16.15 -6.62 -3.61
C MET A 48 -15.81 -6.20 -2.18
N VAL A 49 -14.86 -5.27 -2.00
CA VAL A 49 -14.54 -4.70 -0.68
C VAL A 49 -15.73 -3.92 -0.13
N GLU A 50 -16.37 -3.08 -0.95
CA GLU A 50 -17.57 -2.33 -0.55
C GLU A 50 -18.69 -3.28 -0.12
N LEU A 51 -19.02 -4.28 -0.94
CA LEU A 51 -20.05 -5.27 -0.64
C LEU A 51 -19.79 -6.04 0.65
N VAL A 52 -18.54 -6.46 0.88
CA VAL A 52 -18.18 -7.21 2.09
C VAL A 52 -18.23 -6.30 3.31
N ASN A 53 -17.77 -5.06 3.22
CA ASN A 53 -17.74 -4.12 4.34
C ASN A 53 -19.11 -3.57 4.73
N GLU A 54 -20.11 -3.64 3.85
CA GLU A 54 -21.52 -3.40 4.20
C GLU A 54 -22.08 -4.46 5.17
N ILE A 55 -21.55 -5.69 5.11
CA ILE A 55 -22.04 -6.85 5.87
C ILE A 55 -21.22 -7.08 7.13
N LEU A 56 -19.89 -6.92 7.06
CA LEU A 56 -19.00 -7.18 8.17
C LEU A 56 -19.23 -6.20 9.34
N PRO A 57 -19.08 -6.65 10.61
CA PRO A 57 -19.21 -5.81 11.78
C PRO A 57 -18.38 -4.53 11.69
N LYS A 58 -18.96 -3.39 12.08
CA LYS A 58 -18.33 -2.06 11.99
C LYS A 58 -17.40 -1.75 13.17
N ASP A 59 -17.56 -2.47 14.26
CA ASP A 59 -16.80 -2.36 15.51
C ASP A 59 -15.60 -3.33 15.55
N LYS A 60 -15.33 -4.06 14.47
CA LYS A 60 -14.25 -5.03 14.35
C LYS A 60 -13.30 -4.65 13.19
N PRO A 61 -11.97 -4.84 13.34
CA PRO A 61 -11.02 -4.54 12.28
C PRO A 61 -11.25 -5.37 11.02
N ARG A 62 -11.02 -4.76 9.86
CA ARG A 62 -11.12 -5.39 8.55
C ARG A 62 -9.77 -5.40 7.85
N TYR A 63 -9.32 -6.59 7.46
CA TYR A 63 -7.98 -6.82 6.92
C TYR A 63 -8.02 -7.23 5.44
N LEU A 64 -7.58 -6.36 4.54
CA LEU A 64 -7.48 -6.68 3.12
C LEU A 64 -6.12 -7.29 2.79
N MET A 65 -6.13 -8.57 2.42
CA MET A 65 -4.91 -9.37 2.29
C MET A 65 -4.24 -9.19 0.92
N GLY A 66 -2.94 -8.94 0.91
CA GLY A 66 -2.08 -8.98 -0.29
C GLY A 66 -2.17 -7.75 -1.21
N VAL A 67 -2.93 -6.72 -0.85
CA VAL A 67 -3.13 -5.50 -1.64
C VAL A 67 -2.13 -4.44 -1.22
N GLY A 68 -1.55 -3.71 -2.17
CA GLY A 68 -0.65 -2.63 -1.73
C GLY A 68 0.06 -1.79 -2.77
N THR A 69 -0.61 -1.27 -3.80
CA THR A 69 -0.14 0.01 -4.36
C THR A 69 -0.53 1.14 -3.41
N PRO A 70 0.17 2.30 -3.41
CA PRO A 70 -0.22 3.44 -2.57
C PRO A 70 -1.68 3.86 -2.79
N ALA A 71 -2.13 3.87 -4.05
CA ALA A 71 -3.52 4.16 -4.37
C ALA A 71 -4.50 3.13 -3.79
N ASN A 72 -4.22 1.83 -3.94
CA ASN A 72 -5.13 0.78 -3.44
C ASN A 72 -5.25 0.81 -1.92
N LEU A 73 -4.18 1.18 -1.19
CA LEU A 73 -4.25 1.35 0.26
C LEU A 73 -5.20 2.49 0.63
N LEU A 74 -5.04 3.64 -0.01
CA LEU A 74 -5.88 4.82 0.22
C LEU A 74 -7.35 4.59 -0.15
N GLU A 75 -7.59 3.95 -1.29
CA GLU A 75 -8.94 3.57 -1.75
C GLU A 75 -9.56 2.48 -0.87
N GLY A 76 -8.76 1.55 -0.33
CA GLY A 76 -9.22 0.55 0.64
C GLY A 76 -9.62 1.17 1.98
N ILE A 77 -8.85 2.14 2.46
CA ILE A 77 -9.17 2.90 3.69
C ILE A 77 -10.50 3.64 3.53
N GLU A 78 -10.72 4.32 2.40
CA GLU A 78 -11.99 5.01 2.13
C GLU A 78 -13.19 4.04 2.17
N ARG A 79 -12.96 2.78 1.78
CA ARG A 79 -13.96 1.72 1.79
C ARG A 79 -14.08 0.98 3.12
N GLY A 80 -13.38 1.43 4.16
CA GLY A 80 -13.48 0.90 5.51
C GLY A 80 -12.60 -0.33 5.79
N VAL A 81 -11.45 -0.43 5.13
CA VAL A 81 -10.39 -1.39 5.48
C VAL A 81 -9.41 -0.76 6.48
N ASP A 82 -9.01 -1.54 7.49
CA ASP A 82 -8.17 -1.07 8.61
C ASP A 82 -6.74 -1.63 8.58
N MET A 83 -6.54 -2.78 7.93
CA MET A 83 -5.26 -3.48 7.90
C MET A 83 -4.92 -3.94 6.48
N PHE A 84 -3.61 -3.96 6.18
CA PHE A 84 -3.07 -4.35 4.89
C PHE A 84 -1.73 -5.08 5.05
N ASP A 85 -1.41 -5.94 4.10
CA ASP A 85 -0.08 -6.52 3.91
C ASP A 85 0.26 -6.55 2.42
N CYS A 86 1.51 -6.31 2.08
CA CYS A 86 1.96 -6.46 0.70
C CYS A 86 3.48 -6.62 0.61
N ILE A 87 3.93 -7.46 -0.30
CA ILE A 87 5.36 -7.58 -0.65
C ILE A 87 5.87 -6.41 -1.50
N MET A 88 4.97 -5.57 -2.04
CA MET A 88 5.30 -4.54 -3.03
C MET A 88 6.41 -3.58 -2.59
N PRO A 89 6.43 -3.02 -1.36
CA PRO A 89 7.46 -2.08 -0.94
C PRO A 89 8.87 -2.67 -1.07
N THR A 90 9.05 -3.90 -0.57
CA THR A 90 10.37 -4.54 -0.57
C THR A 90 10.70 -5.15 -1.93
N ARG A 91 9.77 -5.86 -2.59
CA ARG A 91 10.01 -6.48 -3.90
C ARG A 91 10.31 -5.44 -4.97
N ASN A 92 9.54 -4.35 -5.02
CA ASN A 92 9.72 -3.31 -6.03
C ASN A 92 10.96 -2.46 -5.72
N GLY A 93 11.25 -2.21 -4.44
CA GLY A 93 12.50 -1.57 -4.01
C GLY A 93 13.74 -2.32 -4.51
N ARG A 94 13.77 -3.64 -4.32
CA ARG A 94 14.86 -4.50 -4.85
C ARG A 94 14.95 -4.49 -6.37
N ASN A 95 13.86 -4.20 -7.07
CA ASN A 95 13.83 -4.03 -8.51
C ASN A 95 14.07 -2.57 -8.96
N GLY A 96 14.51 -1.69 -8.06
CA GLY A 96 14.87 -0.31 -8.36
C GLY A 96 13.67 0.65 -8.52
N GLN A 97 12.47 0.24 -8.12
CA GLN A 97 11.31 1.13 -8.08
C GLN A 97 11.15 1.70 -6.67
N ILE A 98 11.20 3.02 -6.58
CA ILE A 98 11.20 3.79 -5.34
C ILE A 98 9.92 4.61 -5.26
N PHE A 99 9.15 4.43 -4.19
CA PHE A 99 7.91 5.17 -3.94
C PHE A 99 8.19 6.41 -3.11
N THR A 100 7.88 7.59 -3.63
CA THR A 100 8.08 8.87 -2.94
C THR A 100 6.75 9.60 -2.79
N LYS A 101 6.74 10.64 -1.96
CA LYS A 101 5.58 11.54 -1.78
C LYS A 101 5.18 12.25 -3.08
N ASN A 102 6.09 12.32 -4.05
CA ASN A 102 5.93 13.01 -5.34
C ASN A 102 5.88 12.07 -6.55
N GLY A 103 5.71 10.78 -6.33
CA GLY A 103 5.60 9.80 -7.40
C GLY A 103 6.64 8.69 -7.32
N ILE A 104 6.75 7.94 -8.40
CA ILE A 104 7.50 6.69 -8.48
C ILE A 104 8.76 6.91 -9.31
N LEU A 105 9.92 6.72 -8.70
CA LEU A 105 11.20 6.76 -9.38
C LEU A 105 11.59 5.35 -9.86
N ASN A 106 12.17 5.27 -11.06
CA ASN A 106 12.88 4.06 -11.52
C ASN A 106 14.39 4.31 -11.49
N MET A 107 15.10 3.72 -10.54
CA MET A 107 16.54 3.89 -10.34
C MET A 107 17.40 3.36 -11.48
N ARG A 108 16.86 2.57 -12.40
CA ARG A 108 17.59 2.17 -13.62
C ARG A 108 17.64 3.29 -14.66
N ASN A 109 16.74 4.27 -14.60
CA ASN A 109 16.67 5.37 -15.57
C ASN A 109 17.97 6.20 -15.56
N GLU A 110 18.50 6.51 -16.74
CA GLU A 110 19.75 7.27 -16.89
C GLU A 110 19.68 8.68 -16.33
N ARG A 111 18.50 9.30 -16.27
CA ARG A 111 18.33 10.66 -15.76
C ARG A 111 18.85 10.86 -14.33
N TRP A 112 18.86 9.80 -13.52
CA TRP A 112 19.34 9.85 -12.14
C TRP A 112 20.85 9.70 -12.00
N LYS A 113 21.59 9.42 -13.09
CA LYS A 113 23.02 9.09 -13.07
C LYS A 113 23.90 10.18 -12.47
N LYS A 114 23.50 11.45 -12.61
CA LYS A 114 24.21 12.63 -12.08
C LYS A 114 23.35 13.45 -11.13
N ASP A 115 22.26 12.86 -10.62
CA ASP A 115 21.41 13.52 -9.64
C ASP A 115 21.95 13.26 -8.23
N PHE A 116 22.72 14.23 -7.72
CA PHE A 116 23.32 14.16 -6.38
C PHE A 116 22.38 14.64 -5.26
N SER A 117 21.13 14.97 -5.58
CA SER A 117 20.12 15.25 -4.56
C SER A 117 19.81 13.98 -3.74
N PRO A 118 19.32 14.14 -2.49
CA PRO A 118 18.86 13.02 -1.68
C PRO A 118 17.78 12.19 -2.40
N ILE A 119 17.56 10.96 -1.95
CA ILE A 119 16.47 10.11 -2.46
C ILE A 119 15.13 10.83 -2.30
N GLU A 120 14.90 11.38 -1.11
CA GLU A 120 13.77 12.26 -0.80
C GLU A 120 14.16 13.27 0.31
N GLU A 121 14.05 14.57 0.04
CA GLU A 121 14.50 15.62 0.99
C GLU A 121 13.76 15.60 2.33
N ALA A 122 12.44 15.43 2.27
CA ALA A 122 11.58 15.30 3.44
C ALA A 122 11.16 13.85 3.66
N GLY A 123 12.12 12.92 3.50
CA GLY A 123 11.92 11.48 3.60
C GLY A 123 11.52 11.00 5.00
N ALA A 124 10.99 9.78 5.06
CA ALA A 124 10.54 9.15 6.32
C ALA A 124 11.63 8.27 6.98
N SER A 125 12.79 8.11 6.35
CA SER A 125 13.90 7.28 6.83
C SER A 125 15.25 8.00 6.74
N TYR A 126 16.18 7.56 7.58
CA TYR A 126 17.56 8.08 7.59
C TYR A 126 18.27 7.86 6.24
N VAL A 127 17.90 6.83 5.48
CA VAL A 127 18.53 6.55 4.17
C VAL A 127 18.23 7.64 3.14
N ASP A 128 17.14 8.38 3.33
CA ASP A 128 16.60 9.30 2.32
C ASP A 128 17.52 10.49 2.09
N THR A 129 18.15 10.97 3.16
CA THR A 129 19.10 12.09 3.16
C THR A 129 20.56 11.65 3.25
N LEU A 130 20.83 10.40 3.66
CA LEU A 130 22.19 9.87 3.77
C LEU A 130 22.80 9.53 2.40
N TYR A 131 21.98 9.15 1.44
CA TYR A 131 22.41 8.73 0.10
C TYR A 131 21.79 9.59 -0.99
N SER A 132 22.53 9.78 -2.07
CA SER A 132 22.01 10.45 -3.27
C SER A 132 21.29 9.48 -4.21
N LYS A 133 20.41 10.02 -5.06
CA LYS A 133 19.78 9.24 -6.15
C LYS A 133 20.83 8.63 -7.08
N ALA A 134 21.89 9.38 -7.42
CA ALA A 134 22.99 8.88 -8.25
C ALA A 134 23.69 7.67 -7.63
N TYR A 135 23.95 7.70 -6.31
CA TYR A 135 24.58 6.59 -5.61
C TYR A 135 23.66 5.37 -5.53
N LEU A 136 22.39 5.56 -5.15
CA LEU A 136 21.41 4.47 -5.13
C LEU A 136 21.26 3.83 -6.51
N ARG A 137 21.14 4.64 -7.58
CA ARG A 137 21.13 4.15 -8.96
C ARG A 137 22.36 3.33 -9.30
N HIS A 138 23.55 3.79 -8.92
CA HIS A 138 24.78 3.06 -9.17
C HIS A 138 24.70 1.66 -8.56
N LEU A 139 24.38 1.57 -7.26
CA LEU A 139 24.24 0.30 -6.54
C LEU A 139 23.20 -0.64 -7.17
N ILE A 140 22.04 -0.11 -7.57
CA ILE A 140 20.99 -0.89 -8.23
C ILE A 140 21.44 -1.45 -9.58
N ASN A 141 22.20 -0.68 -10.36
CA ASN A 141 22.68 -1.13 -11.67
C ASN A 141 23.88 -2.07 -11.59
N THR A 142 24.67 -1.99 -10.53
CA THR A 142 25.77 -2.93 -10.25
C THR A 142 25.33 -4.16 -9.46
N ASN A 143 24.03 -4.29 -9.15
CA ASN A 143 23.45 -5.40 -8.37
C ASN A 143 24.06 -5.55 -6.97
N GLU A 144 24.43 -4.43 -6.33
CA GLU A 144 24.96 -4.42 -4.97
C GLU A 144 23.86 -4.60 -3.92
N ILE A 145 24.09 -5.47 -2.93
CA ILE A 145 23.12 -5.78 -1.86
C ILE A 145 22.71 -4.51 -1.09
N LEU A 146 23.65 -3.58 -0.89
CA LEU A 146 23.38 -2.31 -0.21
C LEU A 146 22.30 -1.49 -0.92
N GLY A 147 22.27 -1.50 -2.25
CA GLY A 147 21.22 -0.80 -3.01
C GLY A 147 19.84 -1.41 -2.75
N LEU A 148 19.77 -2.74 -2.66
CA LEU A 148 18.55 -3.47 -2.34
C LEU A 148 18.04 -3.17 -0.92
N GLN A 149 18.97 -3.06 0.05
CA GLN A 149 18.67 -2.71 1.43
C GLN A 149 18.14 -1.28 1.55
N ILE A 150 18.85 -0.31 0.99
CA ILE A 150 18.45 1.12 0.99
C ILE A 150 17.06 1.28 0.38
N ALA A 151 16.83 0.72 -0.80
CA ALA A 151 15.54 0.81 -1.49
C ALA A 151 14.39 0.17 -0.69
N SER A 152 14.65 -0.97 -0.03
CA SER A 152 13.64 -1.64 0.80
C SER A 152 13.31 -0.84 2.05
N VAL A 153 14.32 -0.28 2.73
CA VAL A 153 14.14 0.56 3.93
C VAL A 153 13.37 1.83 3.58
N HIS A 154 13.75 2.53 2.50
CA HIS A 154 13.03 3.71 2.01
C HIS A 154 11.55 3.38 1.74
N ASN A 155 11.28 2.37 0.91
CA ASN A 155 9.89 2.04 0.53
C ASN A 155 9.04 1.62 1.74
N LEU A 156 9.58 0.86 2.70
CA LEU A 156 8.85 0.51 3.94
C LEU A 156 8.53 1.76 4.78
N ALA A 157 9.50 2.68 4.90
CA ALA A 157 9.29 3.94 5.61
C ALA A 157 8.24 4.81 4.90
N PHE A 158 8.26 4.89 3.57
CA PHE A 158 7.23 5.58 2.79
C PHE A 158 5.83 5.00 3.03
N TYR A 159 5.66 3.67 3.02
CA TYR A 159 4.35 3.05 3.29
C TYR A 159 3.88 3.32 4.71
N THR A 160 4.78 3.27 5.69
CA THR A 160 4.47 3.58 7.08
C THR A 160 4.01 5.04 7.22
N TRP A 161 4.74 5.97 6.59
CA TRP A 161 4.38 7.38 6.53
C TRP A 161 3.00 7.59 5.89
N LEU A 162 2.72 6.93 4.76
CA LEU A 162 1.43 7.06 4.07
C LEU A 162 0.26 6.65 4.97
N MET A 163 0.42 5.56 5.74
CA MET A 163 -0.60 5.09 6.69
C MET A 163 -0.74 6.03 7.90
N GLN A 164 0.35 6.66 8.35
CA GLN A 164 0.31 7.66 9.41
C GLN A 164 -0.43 8.94 8.97
N GLU A 165 -0.16 9.43 7.76
CA GLU A 165 -0.86 10.59 7.20
C GLU A 165 -2.33 10.27 6.95
N ALA A 166 -2.64 9.10 6.41
CA ALA A 166 -4.03 8.67 6.23
C ALA A 166 -4.79 8.70 7.57
N ARG A 167 -4.21 8.15 8.64
CA ARG A 167 -4.78 8.21 9.99
C ARG A 167 -5.00 9.65 10.46
N LYS A 168 -4.03 10.53 10.27
CA LYS A 168 -4.12 11.94 10.64
C LYS A 168 -5.30 12.63 9.95
N HIS A 169 -5.38 12.49 8.62
CA HIS A 169 -6.44 13.11 7.83
C HIS A 169 -7.84 12.52 8.08
N ILE A 170 -7.93 11.25 8.52
CA ILE A 170 -9.21 10.69 9.00
C ILE A 170 -9.66 11.38 10.29
N ILE A 171 -8.74 11.58 11.25
CA ILE A 171 -9.03 12.24 12.52
C ILE A 171 -9.37 13.72 12.32
N GLU A 172 -8.69 14.39 11.38
CA GLU A 172 -8.94 15.79 11.02
C GLU A 172 -10.21 15.98 10.18
N GLY A 173 -10.77 14.90 9.62
CA GLY A 173 -12.02 14.91 8.86
C GLY A 173 -11.90 15.34 7.41
N ASP A 174 -10.67 15.45 6.88
CA ASP A 174 -10.38 15.92 5.51
C ASP A 174 -9.84 14.81 4.58
N PHE A 175 -9.76 13.57 5.07
CA PHE A 175 -9.24 12.40 4.35
C PHE A 175 -9.70 12.28 2.88
N PRO A 176 -11.00 12.39 2.51
CA PRO A 176 -11.40 12.23 1.11
C PRO A 176 -10.74 13.23 0.16
N SER A 177 -10.55 14.46 0.63
CA SER A 177 -9.91 15.52 -0.16
C SER A 177 -8.40 15.29 -0.29
N TRP A 178 -7.74 14.98 0.82
CA TRP A 178 -6.31 14.66 0.86
C TRP A 178 -5.99 13.41 0.02
N LYS A 179 -6.79 12.36 0.16
CA LYS A 179 -6.69 11.09 -0.56
C LYS A 179 -6.68 11.32 -2.07
N ARG A 180 -7.61 12.14 -2.60
CA ARG A 180 -7.70 12.42 -4.04
C ARG A 180 -6.38 12.99 -4.57
N THR A 181 -5.84 14.00 -3.89
CA THR A 181 -4.55 14.61 -4.26
C THR A 181 -3.39 13.60 -4.13
N MET A 182 -3.38 12.79 -3.07
CA MET A 182 -2.29 11.85 -2.81
C MET A 182 -2.28 10.65 -3.75
N VAL A 183 -3.43 10.14 -4.17
CA VAL A 183 -3.55 9.08 -5.18
C VAL A 183 -2.92 9.54 -6.49
N GLU A 184 -3.26 10.75 -6.95
CA GLU A 184 -2.68 11.32 -8.18
C GLU A 184 -1.16 11.52 -8.04
N ARG A 185 -0.74 12.16 -6.94
CA ARG A 185 0.66 12.55 -6.70
C ARG A 185 1.60 11.35 -6.56
N THR A 186 1.21 10.34 -5.78
CA THR A 186 2.07 9.18 -5.48
C THR A 186 2.13 8.16 -6.61
N MET A 187 1.16 8.18 -7.53
CA MET A 187 1.12 7.27 -8.68
C MET A 187 1.74 7.86 -9.94
N GLN A 188 2.13 9.13 -9.92
CA GLN A 188 2.86 9.76 -11.02
C GLN A 188 4.20 9.04 -11.25
N ARG A 189 4.51 8.70 -12.50
CA ARG A 189 5.84 8.18 -12.86
C ARG A 189 6.77 9.36 -13.13
N LEU A 190 7.88 9.36 -12.42
CA LEU A 190 8.92 10.38 -12.52
C LEU A 190 9.97 9.91 -13.53
#